data_AF-A0A0M8SWC0-F1
#
_entry.id   AF-A0A0M8SWC0-F1
#
_cell.length_a   1.000
_cell.length_b   1.000
_cell.length_c   1.000
_cell.angle_alpha   90.00
_cell.angle_beta   90.00
_cell.angle_gamma   90.00
#
_symmetry.space_group_name_H-M   'P 1'
#
loop_
_entity.id
_entity.type
_entity.pdbx_description
1 polymer ?
#
loop_
_entity_poly.entity_id
_entity_poly.type
_entity_poly.pdbx_seq_one_letter_code
_entity_poly.pdbx_strand_id
1 'polypeptide(L)'
;MHRFLAGPLDFGPYYGHNLNALWDRLARDVERPVEIVWENAEASRGRMGDEAFEAIAAVLVRAAEEDESNAPDERLTVRFT
;
A
#
# COMPACT_ATOMS: atom_id res chain seq x y z
N MET A 1 -6.44 9.15 -7.99
CA MET A 1 -5.28 8.65 -7.24
C MET A 1 -5.56 7.30 -6.60
N HIS A 2 -6.48 7.19 -5.62
CA HIS A 2 -6.80 5.93 -4.92
C HIS A 2 -7.31 4.75 -5.76
N ARG A 3 -7.89 5.01 -6.94
CA ARG A 3 -8.38 3.95 -7.84
C ARG A 3 -7.27 3.06 -8.42
N PHE A 4 -6.04 3.55 -8.51
CA PHE A 4 -4.92 2.76 -9.06
C PHE A 4 -4.45 1.67 -8.09
N LEU A 5 -4.58 1.89 -6.78
CA LEU A 5 -4.24 0.89 -5.75
C LEU A 5 -5.40 -0.05 -5.44
N ALA A 6 -6.64 0.44 -5.52
CA ALA A 6 -7.82 -0.34 -5.16
C ALA A 6 -8.17 -1.46 -6.16
N GLY A 7 -7.73 -1.34 -7.42
CA GLY A 7 -8.01 -2.34 -8.46
C GLY A 7 -7.27 -3.67 -8.22
N PRO A 8 -5.92 -3.66 -8.09
CA PRO A 8 -5.16 -4.88 -7.83
C PRO A 8 -5.44 -5.55 -6.48
N LEU A 9 -5.90 -4.79 -5.48
CA LEU A 9 -6.10 -5.27 -4.11
C LEU A 9 -7.58 -5.59 -3.78
N ASP A 10 -8.47 -5.54 -4.77
CA ASP A 10 -9.91 -5.87 -4.66
C ASP A 10 -10.63 -5.34 -3.40
N PHE A 11 -10.44 -4.05 -3.08
CA PHE A 11 -11.00 -3.45 -1.87
C PHE A 11 -12.54 -3.29 -1.88
N GLY A 12 -13.22 -3.77 -2.92
CA GLY A 12 -14.68 -3.74 -3.05
C GLY A 12 -15.30 -2.33 -3.14
N PRO A 13 -16.65 -2.26 -3.21
CA PRO A 13 -17.37 -1.00 -3.48
C PRO A 13 -17.40 0.00 -2.32
N TYR A 14 -17.03 -0.42 -1.09
CA TYR A 14 -17.07 0.42 0.12
C TYR A 14 -15.72 1.04 0.49
N TYR A 15 -14.74 1.01 -0.41
CA TYR A 15 -13.44 1.60 -0.16
C TYR A 15 -13.53 3.13 -0.02
N GLY A 16 -13.22 3.66 1.17
CA GLY A 16 -13.41 5.08 1.54
C GLY A 16 -12.53 6.10 0.81
N HIS A 17 -11.71 5.66 -0.16
CA HIS A 17 -10.90 6.51 -1.04
C HIS A 17 -10.03 7.56 -0.33
N ASN A 18 -9.49 7.22 0.83
CA ASN A 18 -8.55 8.04 1.60
C ASN A 18 -7.41 7.18 2.16
N LEU A 19 -6.36 7.83 2.67
CA LEU A 19 -5.14 7.16 3.17
C LEU A 19 -5.40 6.26 4.39
N ASN A 20 -6.33 6.62 5.27
CA ASN A 20 -6.69 5.77 6.41
C ASN A 20 -7.39 4.50 5.94
N ALA A 21 -8.33 4.62 5.00
CA ALA A 21 -8.99 3.48 4.40
C ALA A 21 -8.01 2.57 3.65
N LEU A 22 -6.95 3.13 3.03
CA LEU A 22 -5.88 2.34 2.43
C LEU A 22 -5.16 1.51 3.50
N TRP A 23 -4.72 2.15 4.58
CA TRP A 23 -4.03 1.47 5.68
C TRP A 23 -4.92 0.39 6.32
N ASP A 24 -6.20 0.68 6.60
CA ASP A 24 -7.12 -0.28 7.22
C ASP A 24 -7.25 -1.57 6.40
N ARG A 25 -7.40 -1.43 5.08
CA ARG A 25 -7.50 -2.57 4.17
C ARG A 25 -6.21 -3.39 4.14
N LEU A 26 -5.06 -2.72 4.05
CA LEU A 26 -3.76 -3.39 4.05
C LEU A 26 -3.53 -4.13 5.35
N ALA A 27 -3.79 -3.50 6.50
CA ALA A 27 -3.56 -4.08 7.81
C ALA A 27 -4.50 -5.25 8.15
N ARG A 28 -5.73 -5.27 7.63
CA ARG A 28 -6.77 -6.22 8.10
C ARG A 28 -7.33 -7.18 7.06
N ASP A 29 -7.35 -6.80 5.80
CA ASP A 29 -8.19 -7.49 4.80
C ASP A 29 -7.39 -8.24 3.73
N VAL A 30 -6.11 -7.95 3.59
CA VAL A 30 -5.24 -8.67 2.65
C VAL A 30 -4.76 -9.98 3.29
N GLU A 31 -4.82 -11.10 2.57
CA GLU A 31 -4.28 -12.36 3.09
C GLU A 31 -2.75 -12.32 3.15
N ARG A 32 -2.15 -12.95 4.17
CA ARG A 32 -0.68 -13.02 4.33
C ARG A 32 -0.14 -14.38 3.86
N PRO A 33 1.09 -14.45 3.36
CA PRO A 33 2.01 -13.33 3.11
C PRO A 33 1.61 -12.53 1.87
N VAL A 34 2.01 -11.25 1.83
CA VAL A 34 1.79 -10.41 0.65
C VAL A 34 2.98 -9.50 0.38
N GLU A 35 3.36 -9.38 -0.89
CA GLU A 35 4.36 -8.43 -1.37
C GLU A 35 3.68 -7.37 -2.24
N ILE A 36 3.90 -6.10 -1.89
CA ILE A 36 3.48 -4.96 -2.70
C ILE A 36 4.70 -4.39 -3.39
N VAL A 37 4.72 -4.48 -4.72
CA VAL A 37 5.76 -3.88 -5.56
C VAL A 37 5.18 -2.65 -6.26
N TRP A 38 5.73 -1.46 -5.95
CA TRP A 38 5.43 -0.25 -6.71
C TRP A 38 6.44 -0.09 -7.84
N GLU A 39 6.03 -0.51 -9.03
CA GLU A 39 6.83 -0.42 -10.24
C GLU A 39 6.94 1.01 -10.77
N ASN A 40 8.15 1.39 -11.22
CA ASN A 40 8.47 2.71 -11.73
C ASN A 40 8.10 3.81 -10.72
N ALA A 41 8.50 3.63 -9.46
CA ALA A 41 8.15 4.51 -8.35
C ALA A 41 8.60 5.95 -8.60
N GLU A 42 9.80 6.16 -9.15
CA GLU A 42 10.28 7.51 -9.51
C GLU A 42 9.45 8.14 -10.62
N ALA A 43 9.13 7.39 -11.68
CA ALA A 43 8.27 7.90 -12.74
C ALA A 43 6.85 8.20 -12.22
N SER A 44 6.39 7.51 -11.19
CA SER A 44 5.14 7.81 -10.49
C SER A 44 5.27 9.09 -9.66
N ARG A 45 6.34 9.23 -8.88
CA ARG A 45 6.68 10.43 -8.10
C ARG A 45 6.69 11.68 -8.97
N GLY A 46 7.41 11.66 -10.10
CA GLY A 46 7.47 12.79 -11.02
C GLY A 46 6.13 13.17 -11.67
N ARG A 47 5.20 12.22 -11.84
CA ARG A 47 3.86 12.49 -12.42
C ARG A 47 2.83 12.90 -11.37
N MET A 48 2.93 12.38 -10.15
CA MET A 48 1.97 12.60 -9.08
C MET A 48 2.32 13.79 -8.19
N GLY A 49 3.60 14.17 -8.17
CA GLY A 49 4.16 15.13 -7.23
C GLY A 49 4.59 14.48 -5.93
N ASP A 50 5.60 15.08 -5.29
CA ASP A 50 6.25 14.54 -4.09
C ASP A 50 5.25 14.32 -2.95
N GLU A 51 4.43 15.32 -2.62
CA GLU A 51 3.49 15.24 -1.50
C GLU A 51 2.53 14.04 -1.63
N ALA A 52 1.97 13.86 -2.83
CA ALA A 52 1.03 12.78 -3.13
C ALA A 52 1.71 11.40 -3.09
N PHE A 53 2.93 11.31 -3.63
CA PHE A 53 3.72 10.08 -3.64
C PHE A 53 4.10 9.67 -2.21
N GLU A 54 4.71 10.59 -1.45
CA GLU A 54 5.16 10.36 -0.08
C GLU A 54 3.98 9.98 0.83
N ALA A 55 2.82 10.62 0.66
CA ALA A 55 1.64 10.30 1.46
C ALA A 55 1.16 8.85 1.26
N ILE A 56 1.23 8.31 0.04
CA ILE A 56 0.88 6.92 -0.24
C ILE A 56 2.00 5.99 0.23
N ALA A 57 3.25 6.31 -0.10
CA ALA A 57 4.42 5.51 0.28
C ALA A 57 4.47 5.32 1.81
N ALA A 58 4.23 6.38 2.58
CA ALA A 58 4.16 6.33 4.03
C ALA A 58 3.10 5.36 4.55
N VAL A 59 1.93 5.28 3.90
CA VAL A 59 0.89 4.31 4.28
C VAL A 59 1.33 2.87 4.01
N LEU A 60 1.94 2.62 2.85
CA LEU A 60 2.42 1.29 2.49
C LEU A 60 3.51 0.83 3.47
N VAL A 61 4.50 1.68 3.73
CA VAL A 61 5.61 1.39 4.66
C VAL A 61 5.07 1.14 6.07
N ARG A 62 4.19 2.02 6.57
CA ARG A 62 3.57 1.85 7.89
C ARG A 62 2.83 0.50 8.03
N ALA A 63 2.12 0.07 7.00
CA ALA A 63 1.43 -1.23 7.03
C ALA A 63 2.42 -2.41 7.09
N ALA A 64 3.58 -2.29 6.43
CA ALA A 64 4.63 -3.31 6.50
C ALA A 64 5.33 -3.34 7.86
N GLU A 65 5.59 -2.17 8.46
CA GLU A 65 6.21 -2.03 9.78
C GLU A 65 5.35 -2.66 10.89
N GLU A 66 4.02 -2.55 10.80
CA GLU A 66 3.10 -3.16 11.77
C GLU A 66 3.15 -4.69 11.75
N ASP A 67 3.35 -5.27 10.57
CA ASP A 67 3.52 -6.71 10.40
C ASP A 67 4.95 -7.18 10.73
N GLU A 68 5.94 -6.29 10.90
CA GLU A 68 7.36 -6.64 11.07
C GLU A 68 7.67 -7.49 12.32
N SER A 69 6.70 -7.66 13.22
CA SER A 69 6.83 -8.58 14.36
C SER A 69 6.42 -10.04 14.05
N ASN A 70 5.66 -10.30 12.98
CA ASN A 70 5.11 -11.63 12.61
C ASN A 70 6.20 -12.58 12.06
N ALA A 71 5.91 -13.83 11.67
CA ALA A 71 6.91 -14.64 10.96
C ALA A 71 7.12 -14.14 9.52
N PRO A 72 8.29 -14.31 8.87
CA PRO A 72 8.54 -13.81 7.50
C PRO A 72 7.51 -14.26 6.44
N ASP A 73 6.93 -15.44 6.61
CA ASP A 73 5.87 -16.03 5.79
C ASP A 73 4.45 -15.58 6.18
N GLU A 74 4.32 -14.66 7.13
CA GLU A 74 3.05 -14.10 7.62
C GLU A 74 3.04 -12.56 7.54
N ARG A 75 3.96 -11.96 6.77
CA ARG A 75 4.14 -10.50 6.71
C ARG A 75 3.67 -9.89 5.40
N LEU A 76 3.26 -8.62 5.50
CA LEU A 76 3.23 -7.70 4.38
C LEU A 76 4.63 -7.10 4.17
N THR A 77 5.10 -7.11 2.92
CA THR A 77 6.34 -6.44 2.51
C THR A 77 6.08 -5.45 1.40
N VAL A 78 6.90 -4.38 1.34
CA VAL A 78 6.77 -3.32 0.34
C VAL A 78 8.11 -3.07 -0.32
N ARG A 79 8.10 -2.95 -1.65
CA ARG A 79 9.28 -2.62 -2.44
C ARG A 79 8.93 -1.55 -3.49
N PHE A 80 9.84 -0.60 -3.65
CA PHE A 80 9.78 0.44 -4.68
C PHE A 80 10.88 0.15 -5.71
N THR A 81 10.53 0.13 -7.01
CA THR A 81 11.47 -0.17 -8.11
C THR A 81 11.42 0.90 -9.18
#